data_AF-A0A840MYH7-F1
#
_entry.id   AF-A0A840MYH7-F1
#
_cell.length_a   1.000
_cell.length_b   1.000
_cell.length_c   1.000
_cell.angle_alpha   90.00
_cell.angle_beta   90.00
_cell.angle_gamma   90.00
#
_symmetry.space_group_name_H-M   'P 1'
#
loop_
_entity.id
_entity.type
_entity.pdbx_description
1 polymer ?
#
loop_
_entity_poly.entity_id
_entity_poly.type
_entity_poly.pdbx_seq_one_letter_code
_entity_poly.pdbx_strand_id
1 'polypeptide(L)'
;MAHDIGRTKGGRNTKLQAICYEKSRPWVLLLTLRNVNDCKVAQLCIAAAPPSAELVANKGYDSQALCERLEARLRPTLSLSPI
;
A
#
# COMPACT_ATOMS: atom_id res chain seq x y z
N MET A 1 14.63 -21.78 -13.13
CA MET A 1 13.38 -22.37 -12.59
C MET A 1 12.74 -21.33 -11.67
N ALA A 2 11.52 -20.87 -11.99
CA ALA A 2 10.86 -19.79 -11.26
C ALA A 2 10.25 -20.31 -9.96
N HIS A 3 10.96 -20.11 -8.84
CA HIS A 3 10.56 -20.54 -7.50
C HIS A 3 9.87 -19.45 -6.67
N ASP A 4 9.53 -18.34 -7.31
CA ASP A 4 9.18 -17.13 -6.60
C ASP A 4 7.74 -17.20 -6.06
N ILE A 5 6.75 -17.57 -6.87
CA ILE A 5 5.34 -17.64 -6.50
C ILE A 5 4.89 -19.10 -6.39
N GLY A 6 4.68 -19.61 -5.17
CA GLY A 6 4.30 -21.01 -4.97
C GLY A 6 4.11 -21.43 -3.51
N ARG A 7 4.04 -22.74 -3.26
CA ARG A 7 3.96 -23.34 -1.91
C ARG A 7 5.32 -23.93 -1.53
N THR A 8 5.78 -23.63 -0.33
CA THR A 8 6.97 -24.21 0.31
C THR A 8 6.53 -25.10 1.48
N LYS A 9 7.48 -25.80 2.11
CA LYS A 9 7.23 -26.56 3.36
C LYS A 9 6.65 -25.67 4.47
N GLY A 10 6.97 -24.37 4.47
CA GLY A 10 6.44 -23.39 5.43
C GLY A 10 5.15 -22.68 4.98
N GLY A 11 4.50 -23.14 3.91
CA GLY A 11 3.25 -22.56 3.40
C GLY A 11 3.44 -21.72 2.13
N ARG A 12 2.56 -20.74 1.89
CA ARG A 12 2.61 -19.90 0.66
C ARG A 12 3.85 -18.98 0.68
N ASN A 13 4.59 -18.89 -0.41
CA ASN A 13 5.69 -17.93 -0.56
C ASN A 13 5.21 -16.55 -1.07
N THR A 14 3.92 -16.24 -0.89
CA THR A 14 3.29 -15.03 -1.41
C THR A 14 2.64 -14.23 -0.29
N LYS A 15 2.65 -12.90 -0.43
CA LYS A 15 1.89 -11.95 0.38
C LYS A 15 0.81 -11.32 -0.49
N LEU A 16 -0.37 -11.10 0.10
CA LEU A 16 -1.45 -10.33 -0.51
C LEU A 16 -1.57 -9.03 0.29
N GLN A 17 -1.43 -7.89 -0.39
CA GLN A 17 -1.67 -6.57 0.17
C GLN A 17 -2.88 -5.95 -0.51
N ALA A 18 -3.70 -5.26 0.27
CA ALA A 18 -4.92 -4.65 -0.21
C ALA A 18 -5.06 -3.21 0.31
N ILE A 19 -5.55 -2.31 -0.55
CA ILE A 19 -6.15 -1.05 -0.10
C ILE A 19 -7.65 -1.20 -0.30
N CYS A 20 -8.40 -1.02 0.78
CA CYS A 20 -9.85 -1.17 0.81
C CYS A 20 -10.52 0.17 1.11
N TYR A 21 -11.68 0.40 0.49
CA TYR A 21 -12.57 1.48 0.87
C TYR A 21 -13.51 1.05 2.01
N GLU A 22 -14.30 1.97 2.56
CA GLU A 22 -15.12 1.81 3.78
C GLU A 22 -16.09 0.62 3.77
N LYS A 23 -16.43 0.07 2.60
CA LYS A 23 -17.29 -1.12 2.45
C LYS A 23 -16.51 -2.43 2.25
N SER A 24 -15.25 -2.49 2.68
CA SER A 24 -14.34 -3.63 2.48
C SER A 24 -14.14 -4.01 1.00
N ARG A 25 -14.44 -3.09 0.07
CA ARG A 25 -14.23 -3.29 -1.35
C ARG A 25 -12.77 -2.96 -1.67
N PRO A 26 -11.96 -3.93 -2.11
CA PRO A 26 -10.58 -3.66 -2.45
C PRO A 26 -10.52 -2.80 -3.72
N TRP A 27 -9.76 -1.71 -3.66
CA TRP A 27 -9.39 -0.90 -4.82
C TRP A 27 -8.09 -1.37 -5.45
N VAL A 28 -7.14 -1.78 -4.61
CA VAL A 28 -5.85 -2.30 -5.05
C VAL A 28 -5.64 -3.64 -4.38
N LEU A 29 -5.24 -4.64 -5.16
CA LEU A 29 -4.75 -5.94 -4.68
C LEU A 29 -3.39 -6.18 -5.32
N LEU A 30 -2.36 -6.34 -4.50
CA LEU A 30 -1.03 -6.69 -4.96
C LEU A 30 -0.60 -8.03 -4.39
N LEU A 31 -0.19 -8.94 -5.27
CA LEU A 31 0.41 -10.21 -4.91
C LEU A 31 1.92 -10.09 -5.07
N THR A 32 2.66 -10.28 -3.97
CA THR A 32 4.13 -10.20 -3.98
C THR A 32 4.75 -11.46 -3.41
N LEU A 33 6.06 -11.60 -3.59
CA LEU A 33 6.83 -12.62 -2.89
C LEU A 33 6.87 -12.31 -1.40
N ARG A 34 6.99 -13.35 -0.58
CA ARG A 34 7.05 -13.21 0.89
C ARG A 34 8.21 -12.33 1.35
N ASN A 35 9.33 -12.35 0.63
CA ASN A 35 10.53 -11.58 0.99
C ASN A 35 10.48 -10.11 0.53
N VAL A 36 9.39 -9.66 -0.11
CA VAL A 36 9.25 -8.24 -0.43
C VAL A 36 8.90 -7.47 0.85
N ASN A 37 9.61 -6.35 1.06
CA ASN A 37 9.37 -5.45 2.17
C ASN A 37 8.01 -4.76 2.01
N ASP A 38 7.19 -4.84 3.06
CA ASP A 38 5.81 -4.33 3.05
C ASP A 38 5.74 -2.81 2.83
N CYS A 39 6.70 -2.02 3.33
CA CYS A 39 6.77 -0.58 3.09
C CYS A 39 7.00 -0.24 1.62
N LYS A 40 7.80 -1.05 0.90
CA LYS A 40 8.00 -0.87 -0.55
C LYS A 40 6.70 -1.16 -1.31
N VAL A 41 5.98 -2.19 -0.89
CA VAL A 41 4.71 -2.52 -1.55
C VAL A 41 3.62 -1.51 -1.23
N ALA A 42 3.56 -1.00 0.01
CA ALA A 42 2.62 0.04 0.39
C ALA A 42 2.72 1.27 -0.53
N GLN A 43 3.94 1.69 -0.88
CA GLN A 43 4.15 2.78 -1.83
C GLN A 43 3.52 2.50 -3.20
N LEU A 44 3.67 1.27 -3.71
CA LEU A 44 3.06 0.85 -4.98
C LEU A 44 1.53 0.84 -4.88
N CYS A 45 0.99 0.33 -3.77
CA CYS A 45 -0.44 0.31 -3.54
C CYS A 45 -1.02 1.72 -3.49
N ILE A 46 -0.38 2.64 -2.77
CA ILE A 46 -0.82 4.05 -2.65
C ILE A 46 -0.76 4.76 -4.00
N ALA A 47 0.28 4.51 -4.80
CA ALA A 47 0.40 5.08 -6.14
C ALA A 47 -0.71 4.60 -7.08
N ALA A 48 -1.12 3.33 -6.98
CA ALA A 48 -2.20 2.74 -7.78
C ALA A 48 -3.61 3.08 -7.26
N ALA A 49 -3.73 3.50 -6.00
CA ALA A 49 -5.00 3.91 -5.42
C ALA A 49 -5.46 5.26 -5.99
N PRO A 50 -6.79 5.48 -6.14
CA PRO A 50 -7.31 6.79 -6.49
C PRO A 50 -6.94 7.82 -5.40
N PRO A 51 -6.95 9.12 -5.74
CA PRO A 51 -6.79 10.18 -4.74
C PRO A 51 -7.80 10.02 -3.61
N SER A 52 -7.35 10.13 -2.36
CA SER A 52 -8.19 10.11 -1.17
C SER A 52 -7.77 11.24 -0.24
N ALA A 53 -8.72 11.76 0.53
CA ALA A 53 -8.44 12.77 1.55
C ALA A 53 -7.67 12.17 2.74
N GLU A 54 -7.94 10.91 3.05
CA GLU A 54 -7.36 10.20 4.18
C GLU A 54 -6.92 8.78 3.77
N LEU A 55 -5.90 8.28 4.45
CA LEU A 55 -5.41 6.90 4.33
C LEU A 55 -5.02 6.40 5.71
N VAL A 56 -5.60 5.28 6.13
CA VAL A 56 -5.27 4.63 7.41
C VAL A 56 -4.47 3.37 7.13
N ALA A 57 -3.34 3.22 7.81
CA ALA A 57 -2.47 2.05 7.71
C ALA A 57 -2.08 1.53 9.09
N ASN A 58 -1.62 0.28 9.15
CA ASN A 58 -1.06 -0.28 10.37
C ASN A 58 0.24 0.46 10.76
N LYS A 59 0.52 0.60 12.06
CA LYS A 59 1.77 1.17 12.60
C LYS A 59 3.04 0.54 11.99
N GLY A 60 3.01 -0.74 11.58
CA GLY A 60 4.13 -1.37 10.88
C GLY A 60 4.53 -0.72 9.54
N TYR A 61 3.70 0.19 9.00
CA TYR A 61 3.99 0.99 7.80
C TYR A 61 4.57 2.38 8.11
N ASP A 62 4.80 2.72 9.38
CA ASP A 62 5.38 4.01 9.82
C ASP A 62 6.89 4.09 9.55
N SER A 63 7.27 3.91 8.28
CA SER A 63 8.60 4.23 7.82
C SER A 63 8.66 5.70 7.41
N GLN A 64 9.71 6.40 7.81
CA GLN A 64 9.89 7.83 7.49
C GLN A 64 9.70 8.10 5.98
N ALA A 65 10.29 7.27 5.12
CA ALA A 65 10.17 7.39 3.68
C ALA A 65 8.73 7.21 3.15
N LEU A 66 7.89 6.41 3.83
CA LEU A 66 6.47 6.29 3.46
C LEU A 66 5.70 7.54 3.90
N CYS A 67 5.95 8.03 5.11
CA CYS A 67 5.31 9.21 5.68
C CYS A 67 5.61 10.47 4.85
N GLU A 68 6.87 10.72 4.50
CA GLU A 68 7.27 11.85 3.65
C GLU A 68 6.57 11.82 2.27
N ARG A 69 6.43 10.62 1.68
CA ARG A 69 5.72 10.44 0.41
C ARG A 69 4.22 10.66 0.53
N LEU A 70 3.62 10.23 1.63
CA LEU A 70 2.20 10.45 1.91
C LEU A 70 1.91 11.94 2.07
N GLU A 71 2.76 12.66 2.80
CA GLU A 71 2.65 14.11 2.93
C GLU A 71 2.74 14.81 1.57
N ALA A 72 3.72 14.45 0.73
CA ALA A 72 3.85 15.02 -0.61
C ALA A 72 2.64 14.72 -1.52
N ARG A 73 1.98 13.58 -1.33
CA ARG A 73 0.78 13.18 -2.10
C ARG A 73 -0.51 13.85 -1.62
N LEU A 74 -0.65 14.11 -0.31
CA LEU A 74 -1.85 14.70 0.29
C LEU A 74 -1.85 16.24 0.24
N ARG A 75 -0.66 16.87 0.31
CA ARG A 75 -0.50 18.33 0.24
C ARG A 75 -0.96 19.04 -1.06
N PRO A 76 -1.07 18.43 -2.26
CA PRO A 76 -1.66 19.11 -3.41
C PRO A 76 -3.19 19.22 -3.35
N THR A 77 -3.86 18.53 -2.42
CA THR A 77 -5.34 18.50 -2.33
C THR A 77 -5.90 19.54 -1.34
N LEU A 78 -5.06 20.30 -0.65
CA LEU A 78 -5.48 21.47 0.14
C LEU A 78 -5.42 22.75 -0.71
N SER A 79 -6.07 22.75 -1.87
CA SER A 79 -6.51 24.01 -2.48
C SER A 79 -7.68 24.52 -1.65
N LEU A 80 -7.36 25.26 -0.58
CA LEU A 80 -8.34 26.09 0.12
C LEU A 80 -9.02 26.97 -0.93
N SER A 81 -10.27 26.68 -1.25
CA SER A 81 -11.12 27.65 -1.96
C SER A 81 -11.25 28.87 -1.04
N PRO A 82 -10.81 30.06 -1.45
CA PRO A 82 -11.08 31.26 -0.67
C PRO A 82 -12.60 31.44 -0.60
N ILE A 83 -13.12 31.47 0.62
CA ILE A 83 -14.41 32.10 0.90
C ILE A 83 -14.17 33.61 0.85
#